data_AF-A0A0B5I6C0-F1
#
_entry.id   AF-A0A0B5I6C0-F1
#
_cell.length_a   1.000
_cell.length_b   1.000
_cell.length_c   1.000
_cell.angle_alpha   90.00
_cell.angle_beta   90.00
_cell.angle_gamma   90.00
#
_symmetry.space_group_name_H-M   'P 1'
#
loop_
_entity.id
_entity.type
_entity.pdbx_description
1 polymer ?
#
loop_
_entity_poly.entity_id
_entity_poly.type
_entity_poly.pdbx_seq_one_letter_code
_entity_poly.pdbx_strand_id
1 'polypeptide(L)'
;MDDVRVAAIASLTPLEELDSDPFLVDTRGQHAVCARWADDKGYVLARQLFCYGIRPDHAELWADVEAGTVDLFVAANERVLARALTSVSGFRAECERRGVRVETVGLDEPPYDTAAKAGVHRRLSMPTAGYDGS
;
A
#
# COMPACT_ATOMS: atom_id res chain seq x y z
N MET A 1 -17.87 -10.53 -17.10
CA MET A 1 -17.97 -9.68 -15.90
C MET A 1 -16.54 -9.27 -15.65
N ASP A 2 -16.22 -8.00 -15.81
CA ASP A 2 -14.83 -7.56 -15.74
C ASP A 2 -14.38 -7.64 -14.28
N ASP A 3 -13.22 -8.27 -14.06
CA ASP A 3 -12.65 -8.41 -12.72
C ASP A 3 -12.31 -7.02 -12.16
N VAL A 4 -12.64 -6.77 -10.90
CA VAL A 4 -12.34 -5.48 -10.25
C VAL A 4 -10.82 -5.35 -10.08
N ARG A 5 -10.24 -4.30 -10.65
CA ARG A 5 -8.80 -4.03 -10.64
C ARG A 5 -8.42 -3.10 -9.50
N VAL A 6 -7.49 -3.55 -8.68
CA VAL A 6 -7.12 -2.91 -7.42
C VAL A 6 -5.72 -2.32 -7.50
N ALA A 7 -5.57 -1.09 -7.03
CA ALA A 7 -4.28 -0.49 -6.70
C ALA A 7 -4.04 -0.54 -5.19
N ALA A 8 -3.00 -1.28 -4.77
CA ALA A 8 -2.60 -1.33 -3.37
C ALA A 8 -1.61 -0.22 -3.03
N ILE A 9 -1.98 0.64 -2.07
CA ILE A 9 -1.15 1.71 -1.53
C ILE A 9 -0.34 1.16 -0.35
N ALA A 10 0.98 1.31 -0.43
CA ALA A 10 1.89 1.16 0.69
C ALA A 10 2.54 2.51 1.01
N SER A 11 2.78 2.77 2.30
CA SER A 11 3.50 3.95 2.76
C SER A 11 5.00 3.72 2.77
N LEU A 12 5.79 4.64 2.23
CA LEU A 12 7.24 4.64 2.39
C LEU A 12 7.60 5.25 3.74
N THR A 13 7.92 4.40 4.71
CA THR A 13 8.40 4.81 6.05
C THR A 13 9.90 4.50 6.17
N PRO A 14 10.71 5.42 6.73
CA PRO A 14 12.15 5.22 6.87
C PRO A 14 12.50 3.97 7.71
N LEU A 15 13.63 3.33 7.39
CA LEU A 15 14.08 2.13 8.09
C LEU A 15 14.35 2.38 9.57
N GLU A 16 14.71 3.60 9.95
CA GLU A 16 14.95 4.03 11.32
C GLU A 16 13.73 3.84 12.23
N GLU A 17 12.52 3.78 11.66
CA GLU A 17 11.27 3.56 12.41
C GLU A 17 10.95 2.06 12.59
N LEU A 18 11.80 1.14 12.10
CA LEU A 18 11.54 -0.30 12.14
C LEU A 18 11.34 -0.85 13.56
N ASP A 19 11.97 -0.25 14.57
CA ASP A 19 11.81 -0.71 15.94
C ASP A 19 10.49 -0.26 16.57
N SER A 20 10.03 0.95 16.25
CA SER A 20 8.79 1.53 16.77
C SER A 20 7.56 1.12 15.98
N ASP A 21 7.68 1.04 14.65
CA ASP A 21 6.55 0.88 13.73
C ASP A 21 6.90 -0.02 12.53
N PRO A 22 7.20 -1.30 12.78
CA PRO A 22 7.76 -2.19 11.77
C PRO A 22 6.84 -2.43 10.57
N PHE A 23 5.52 -2.40 10.79
CA PHE A 23 4.56 -2.61 9.72
C PHE A 23 4.55 -1.46 8.71
N LEU A 24 4.62 -0.20 9.18
CA LEU A 24 4.70 0.95 8.29
C LEU A 24 5.99 0.99 7.47
N VAL A 25 7.06 0.35 7.93
CA VAL A 25 8.34 0.20 7.22
C VAL A 25 8.29 -0.93 6.18
N ASP A 26 7.60 -2.03 6.48
CA ASP A 26 7.54 -3.22 5.61
C ASP A 26 6.53 -3.08 4.47
N THR A 27 6.91 -2.34 3.43
CA THR A 27 6.07 -2.14 2.23
C THR A 27 5.64 -3.45 1.55
N ARG A 28 6.49 -4.48 1.57
CA ARG A 28 6.13 -5.82 1.06
C ARG A 28 5.03 -6.46 1.91
N GLY A 29 5.12 -6.35 3.23
CA GLY A 29 4.08 -6.81 4.16
C GLY A 29 2.74 -6.10 3.92
N GLN A 30 2.77 -4.78 3.76
CA GLN A 30 1.58 -3.98 3.44
C GLN A 30 0.91 -4.44 2.13
N HIS A 31 1.68 -4.61 1.06
CA HIS A 31 1.14 -5.11 -0.21
C HIS A 31 0.66 -6.56 -0.12
N ALA A 32 1.32 -7.43 0.65
CA ALA A 32 0.88 -8.81 0.84
C ALA A 32 -0.49 -8.90 1.53
N VAL A 33 -0.73 -8.04 2.54
CA VAL A 33 -2.04 -7.92 3.19
C VAL A 33 -3.11 -7.48 2.19
N CYS A 34 -2.83 -6.45 1.39
CA CYS A 34 -3.76 -5.98 0.35
C CYS A 34 -4.00 -7.03 -0.74
N ALA A 35 -2.96 -7.76 -1.17
CA ALA A 35 -3.04 -8.79 -2.19
C ALA A 35 -3.94 -9.94 -1.75
N ARG A 36 -3.76 -10.41 -0.51
CA ARG A 36 -4.62 -11.44 0.08
C ARG A 36 -6.08 -10.99 0.16
N TRP A 37 -6.33 -9.76 0.63
CA TRP A 37 -7.69 -9.21 0.68
C TRP A 37 -8.35 -9.11 -0.70
N ALA A 38 -7.57 -8.78 -1.75
CA ALA A 38 -8.08 -8.73 -3.11
C ALA A 38 -8.43 -10.14 -3.61
N ASP A 39 -7.53 -11.11 -3.41
CA ASP A 39 -7.74 -12.52 -3.77
C ASP A 39 -8.96 -13.12 -3.07
N ASP A 40 -9.11 -12.88 -1.76
CA ASP A 40 -10.27 -13.31 -0.96
C ASP A 40 -11.61 -12.76 -1.50
N LYS A 41 -11.57 -11.65 -2.25
CA LYS A 41 -12.74 -11.02 -2.90
C LYS A 41 -12.91 -11.38 -4.38
N GLY A 42 -11.98 -12.14 -4.96
CA GLY A 42 -11.92 -12.39 -6.40
C GLY A 42 -11.55 -11.14 -7.21
N TYR A 43 -10.82 -10.20 -6.62
CA TYR A 43 -10.33 -8.99 -7.29
C TYR A 43 -8.92 -9.21 -7.82
N VAL A 44 -8.53 -8.45 -8.85
CA VAL A 44 -7.20 -8.51 -9.45
C VAL A 44 -6.35 -7.37 -8.90
N LEU A 45 -5.20 -7.69 -8.29
CA LEU A 45 -4.21 -6.67 -7.95
C LEU A 45 -3.50 -6.18 -9.22
N ALA A 46 -3.92 -5.03 -9.73
CA ALA A 46 -3.42 -4.46 -10.98
C ALA A 46 -2.20 -3.55 -10.77
N ARG A 47 -2.11 -2.90 -9.60
CA ARG A 47 -1.03 -1.95 -9.31
C ARG A 47 -0.57 -2.01 -7.85
N GLN A 48 0.72 -1.80 -7.65
CA GLN A 48 1.34 -1.56 -6.35
C GLN A 48 1.91 -0.14 -6.35
N LEU A 49 1.46 0.68 -5.42
CA LEU A 49 1.85 2.07 -5.25
C LEU A 49 2.69 2.23 -3.99
N PHE A 50 3.74 3.04 -4.09
CA PHE A 50 4.59 3.44 -2.99
C PHE A 50 4.45 4.95 -2.81
N CYS A 51 3.92 5.37 -1.68
CA CYS A 51 3.53 6.76 -1.46
C CYS A 51 4.14 7.30 -0.17
N TYR A 52 4.50 8.57 -0.18
CA TYR A 52 4.89 9.31 1.01
C TYR A 52 4.45 10.75 0.88
N GLY A 53 3.53 11.19 1.74
CA GLY A 53 3.00 12.55 1.72
C GLY A 53 2.52 13.01 0.34
N ILE A 54 1.94 12.11 -0.48
CA ILE A 54 1.42 12.50 -1.79
C ILE A 54 0.11 13.28 -1.62
N ARG A 55 -0.08 14.33 -2.42
CA ARG A 55 -1.33 15.09 -2.41
C ARG A 55 -2.48 14.25 -2.97
N PRO A 56 -3.69 14.34 -2.38
CA PRO A 56 -4.89 13.69 -2.90
C PRO A 56 -5.19 13.91 -4.38
N ASP A 57 -4.83 15.07 -4.94
CA ASP A 57 -5.12 15.48 -6.32
C ASP A 57 -3.90 15.33 -7.26
N HIS A 58 -2.83 14.67 -6.82
CA HIS A 58 -1.63 14.50 -7.62
C HIS A 58 -1.90 13.62 -8.85
N ALA A 59 -1.58 14.10 -10.06
CA ALA A 59 -1.94 13.44 -11.32
C ALA A 59 -1.47 11.98 -11.41
N GLU A 60 -0.23 11.68 -11.00
CA GLU A 60 0.31 10.31 -11.05
C GLU A 60 -0.46 9.31 -10.18
N LEU A 61 -1.11 9.75 -9.11
CA LEU A 61 -1.95 8.88 -8.28
C LEU A 61 -3.19 8.38 -9.05
N TRP A 62 -3.65 9.18 -10.02
CA TRP A 62 -4.88 8.94 -10.77
C TRP A 62 -4.65 8.43 -12.18
N ALA A 63 -3.41 8.39 -12.66
CA ALA A 63 -3.10 8.02 -14.04
C ALA A 63 -3.67 6.65 -14.44
N ASP A 64 -3.57 5.65 -13.56
CA ASP A 64 -4.11 4.31 -13.81
C ASP A 64 -5.65 4.25 -13.72
N VAL A 65 -6.26 5.12 -12.90
CA VAL A 65 -7.72 5.28 -12.88
C VAL A 65 -8.20 5.91 -14.19
N GLU A 66 -7.54 6.97 -14.64
CA GLU A 66 -7.86 7.69 -15.87
C GLU A 66 -7.65 6.84 -17.13
N ALA A 67 -6.67 5.93 -17.10
CA ALA A 67 -6.45 4.91 -18.12
C ALA A 67 -7.45 3.74 -18.05
N GLY A 68 -8.32 3.70 -17.02
CA GLY A 68 -9.27 2.62 -16.80
C GLY A 68 -8.62 1.28 -16.49
N THR A 69 -7.43 1.27 -15.87
CA THR A 69 -6.71 0.06 -15.45
C THR A 69 -6.82 -0.20 -13.94
N VAL A 70 -7.38 0.74 -13.18
CA VAL A 70 -7.66 0.65 -11.75
C VAL A 70 -9.10 1.10 -11.47
N ASP A 71 -9.84 0.29 -10.74
CA ASP A 71 -11.23 0.55 -10.34
C ASP A 71 -11.35 0.91 -8.85
N LEU A 72 -10.36 0.54 -8.03
CA LEU A 72 -10.37 0.68 -6.58
C LEU A 72 -8.96 0.88 -5.99
N PHE A 73 -8.85 1.74 -4.98
CA PHE A 73 -7.67 1.81 -4.11
C PHE A 73 -7.88 1.01 -2.83
N VAL A 74 -6.85 0.30 -2.39
CA VAL A 74 -6.84 -0.37 -1.08
C VAL A 74 -5.56 -0.05 -0.34
N ALA A 75 -5.65 0.11 0.98
CA ALA A 75 -4.50 0.12 1.87
C ALA A 75 -4.72 -0.89 3.01
N ALA A 76 -3.63 -1.33 3.64
CA ALA A 76 -3.74 -2.31 4.70
C ALA A 76 -4.57 -1.79 5.90
N ASN A 77 -4.33 -0.55 6.30
CA ASN A 77 -5.09 0.12 7.35
C ASN A 77 -5.01 1.65 7.21
N GLU A 78 -5.65 2.35 8.14
CA GLU A 78 -5.72 3.81 8.08
C GLU A 78 -4.39 4.52 8.39
N ARG A 79 -3.49 3.87 9.15
CA ARG A 79 -2.15 4.41 9.42
C ARG A 79 -1.31 4.45 8.15
N VAL A 80 -1.41 3.42 7.31
CA VAL A 80 -0.77 3.39 5.99
C VAL A 80 -1.27 4.53 5.11
N LEU A 81 -2.58 4.77 5.04
CA LEU A 81 -3.12 5.91 4.27
C LEU A 81 -2.67 7.25 4.83
N ALA A 82 -2.71 7.42 6.15
CA ALA A 82 -2.28 8.66 6.81
C ALA A 82 -0.79 8.97 6.58
N ARG A 83 0.05 7.95 6.42
CA ARG A 83 1.48 8.11 6.10
C ARG A 83 1.72 8.33 4.61
N ALA A 84 0.96 7.64 3.76
CA ALA A 84 1.05 7.74 2.30
C ALA A 84 0.61 9.10 1.76
N LEU A 85 -0.39 9.73 2.39
CA LEU A 85 -1.11 10.89 1.87
C LEU A 85 -0.91 12.13 2.75
N THR A 86 -0.99 13.33 2.16
CA THR A 86 -1.06 14.57 2.97
C THR A 86 -2.41 14.76 3.67
N SER A 87 -3.48 14.12 3.15
CA SER A 87 -4.82 14.18 3.73
C SER A 87 -5.65 12.97 3.30
N VAL A 88 -5.99 12.10 4.26
CA VAL A 88 -6.87 10.94 4.01
C VAL A 88 -8.29 11.39 3.65
N SER A 89 -8.83 12.40 4.33
CA SER A 89 -10.16 12.92 4.05
C SER A 89 -10.23 13.57 2.66
N GLY A 90 -9.20 14.34 2.28
CA GLY A 90 -9.09 14.89 0.93
C GLY A 90 -9.02 13.80 -0.14
N PHE A 91 -8.28 12.72 0.11
CA PHE A 91 -8.21 11.58 -0.81
C PHE A 91 -9.55 10.86 -0.95
N ARG A 92 -10.29 10.63 0.14
CA ARG A 92 -11.64 10.05 0.10
C ARG A 92 -12.62 10.94 -0.68
N ALA A 93 -12.57 12.25 -0.48
CA ALA A 93 -13.40 13.19 -1.23
C ALA A 93 -13.08 13.16 -2.73
N GLU A 94 -11.81 13.05 -3.10
CA GLU A 94 -11.38 12.93 -4.50
C GLU A 94 -11.78 11.59 -5.12
N CYS A 95 -11.70 10.50 -4.35
CA CYS A 95 -12.24 9.18 -4.75
C CYS A 95 -13.74 9.27 -5.05
N GLU A 96 -14.52 9.84 -4.14
CA GLU A 96 -15.97 10.04 -4.31
C GLU A 96 -16.28 10.90 -5.54
N ARG A 97 -15.58 12.03 -5.72
CA ARG A 97 -15.74 12.93 -6.86
C ARG A 97 -15.49 12.22 -8.21
N ARG A 98 -14.56 11.27 -8.23
CA ARG A 98 -14.18 10.50 -9.42
C ARG A 98 -14.95 9.17 -9.56
N GLY A 99 -15.81 8.82 -8.60
CA GLY A 99 -16.51 7.55 -8.59
C GLY A 99 -15.61 6.33 -8.36
N VAL A 100 -14.45 6.54 -7.73
CA VAL A 100 -13.49 5.47 -7.42
C VAL A 100 -13.69 5.01 -5.98
N ARG A 101 -13.69 3.70 -5.76
CA ARG A 101 -13.79 3.14 -4.41
C ARG A 101 -12.44 3.18 -3.69
N VAL A 102 -12.49 3.40 -2.38
CA VAL A 102 -11.33 3.28 -1.49
C VAL A 102 -11.70 2.42 -0.30
N GLU A 103 -10.86 1.45 0.02
CA GLU A 103 -11.06 0.50 1.12
C GLU A 103 -9.82 0.42 2.01
N THR A 104 -10.03 0.02 3.26
CA THR A 104 -8.95 -0.50 4.11
C THR A 104 -9.22 -1.95 4.42
N VAL A 105 -8.15 -2.76 4.50
CA VAL A 105 -8.30 -4.19 4.83
C VAL A 105 -8.80 -4.37 6.27
N GLY A 106 -8.44 -3.46 7.18
CA GLY A 106 -8.97 -3.41 8.54
C GLY A 106 -8.51 -4.56 9.45
N LEU A 107 -7.46 -5.27 9.06
CA LEU A 107 -6.84 -6.34 9.85
C LEU A 107 -5.86 -5.80 10.88
N ASP A 108 -5.73 -6.52 12.00
CA ASP A 108 -4.64 -6.32 12.96
C ASP A 108 -3.30 -6.50 12.25
N GLU A 109 -2.36 -5.60 12.51
CA GLU A 109 -1.03 -5.65 11.90
C GLU A 109 -0.34 -6.97 12.28
N PRO A 110 0.39 -7.60 11.34
CA PRO A 110 1.16 -8.79 11.66
C PRO A 110 2.14 -8.52 12.81
N PRO A 111 2.32 -9.46 13.75
CA PRO A 111 3.35 -9.30 14.77
C PRO A 111 4.74 -9.31 14.14
N TYR A 112 5.61 -8.40 14.57
CA TYR A 112 7.01 -8.35 14.14
C TYR A 112 7.94 -8.74 15.29
N ASP A 113 8.37 -9.99 15.26
CA ASP A 113 9.46 -10.45 16.12
C ASP A 113 10.84 -9.99 15.60
N THR A 114 11.90 -10.30 16.34
CA THR A 114 13.27 -9.94 15.98
C THR A 114 13.67 -10.50 14.61
N ALA A 115 13.20 -11.70 14.24
CA ALA A 115 13.54 -12.33 12.97
C ALA A 115 12.85 -11.62 11.79
N ALA A 116 11.58 -11.28 11.94
CA ALA A 116 10.80 -10.51 10.97
C ALA A 116 11.42 -9.13 10.75
N LYS A 117 11.75 -8.41 11.83
CA LYS A 117 12.45 -7.11 11.75
C LYS A 117 13.80 -7.23 11.06
N ALA A 118 14.61 -8.22 11.41
CA ALA A 118 15.89 -8.47 10.73
C ALA A 118 15.70 -8.76 9.23
N GLY A 119 14.61 -9.44 8.85
CA GLY A 119 14.22 -9.65 7.46
C GLY A 119 13.91 -8.35 6.73
N VAL A 120 13.13 -7.45 7.34
CA VAL A 120 12.84 -6.11 6.80
C VAL A 120 14.13 -5.31 6.64
N HIS A 121 14.96 -5.28 7.68
CA HIS A 121 16.24 -4.57 7.68
C HIS A 121 17.15 -5.06 6.55
N ARG A 122 17.34 -6.38 6.39
CA ARG A 122 18.15 -6.92 5.29
C ARG A 122 17.64 -6.50 3.91
N ARG A 123 16.31 -6.49 3.71
CA ARG A 123 15.69 -6.10 2.43
C ARG A 123 15.89 -4.62 2.10
N LEU A 124 15.83 -3.75 3.10
CA LEU A 124 15.86 -2.30 2.90
C LEU A 124 17.27 -1.68 3.00
N SER A 125 18.19 -2.30 3.75
CA SER A 125 19.57 -1.81 3.88
C SER A 125 20.50 -2.22 2.74
N MET A 126 20.13 -3.23 1.95
CA MET A 126 20.96 -3.69 0.84
C MET A 126 20.46 -3.06 -0.46
N PRO A 127 21.29 -2.32 -1.21
CA PRO A 127 20.93 -1.88 -2.55
C PRO A 127 20.80 -3.12 -3.43
N THR A 128 19.57 -3.49 -3.80
CA THR A 128 19.29 -4.69 -4.57
C THR A 128 19.86 -4.60 -5.98
N ALA A 129 21.09 -5.08 -6.16
CA ALA A 129 21.43 -5.90 -7.31
C ALA A 129 21.01 -7.34 -7.00
N GLY A 130 19.74 -7.69 -7.27
CA GLY A 130 19.32 -9.06 -7.60
C GLY A 130 19.63 -10.21 -6.63
N TYR A 131 19.51 -10.03 -5.31
CA TYR A 131 19.49 -11.18 -4.38
C TYR A 131 18.06 -11.44 -3.89
N ASP A 132 17.45 -12.54 -4.31
CA ASP A 132 16.11 -12.98 -3.90
C ASP A 132 16.11 -13.83 -2.62
N GLY A 133 17.28 -14.20 -2.08
CA GLY A 133 17.39 -14.82 -0.76
C GLY A 133 16.61 -16.13 -0.60
N SER A 134 16.33 -16.80 -1.72
CA SER A 134 15.94 -18.22 -1.79
C SER A 134 17.15 -19.14 -1.78
#